data_AF-A0A956VSY5-F1
#
_entry.id   AF-A0A956VSY5-F1
#
_cell.length_a   1.000
_cell.length_b   1.000
_cell.length_c   1.000
_cell.angle_alpha   90.00
_cell.angle_beta   90.00
_cell.angle_gamma   90.00
#
_symmetry.space_group_name_H-M   'P 1'
#
loop_
_entity.id
_entity.type
_entity.pdbx_description
1 polymer ?
#
loop_
_entity_poly.entity_id
_entity_poly.type
_entity_poly.pdbx_seq_one_letter_code
_entity_poly.pdbx_strand_id
1 'polypeptide(L)' 'GGLIVTELGRLAVPGDEVVVPTPDDLEEDEVAVRLRVMSILGRRIKKVNVQRYEPSAEGSPERAAEAV' A
#
# COMPACT_ATOMS: atom_id res chain seq x y z
N GLY A 1 -9.39 6.64 -0.61
CA GLY A 1 -10.54 5.75 -0.42
C GLY A 1 -10.96 5.17 -1.75
N GLY A 2 -11.63 5.97 -2.59
CA GLY A 2 -12.02 5.57 -3.95
C GLY A 2 -10.87 5.04 -4.79
N LEU A 3 -9.74 5.76 -4.84
CA LEU A 3 -8.51 5.33 -5.54
C LEU A 3 -8.12 3.88 -5.21
N ILE A 4 -7.94 3.56 -3.93
CA ILE A 4 -7.55 2.20 -3.49
C ILE A 4 -8.55 1.14 -3.98
N VAL A 5 -9.85 1.44 -3.95
CA VAL A 5 -10.89 0.51 -4.42
C VAL A 5 -10.83 0.34 -5.94
N THR A 6 -10.54 1.40 -6.69
CA THR A 6 -10.34 1.35 -8.14
C THR A 6 -9.15 0.47 -8.49
N GLU A 7 -8.00 0.71 -7.87
CA GLU A 7 -6.77 -0.08 -8.10
C GLU A 7 -6.96 -1.56 -7.74
N LEU A 8 -7.73 -1.87 -6.68
CA LEU A 8 -8.00 -3.25 -6.29
C LEU A 8 -9.05 -3.96 -7.16
N GLY A 9 -9.91 -3.23 -7.88
CA GLY A 9 -11.05 -3.79 -8.61
C GLY A 9 -12.12 -4.46 -7.73
N ARG A 10 -12.00 -4.35 -6.41
CA ARG A 10 -12.92 -4.93 -5.41
C ARG A 10 -13.02 -4.03 -4.18
N LEU A 11 -14.00 -4.30 -3.33
CA LEU A 11 -14.04 -3.67 -2.01
C LEU A 11 -12.76 -4.00 -1.22
N ALA A 12 -12.15 -2.95 -0.67
CA ALA A 12 -10.96 -3.07 0.16
C ALA A 12 -11.28 -3.76 1.49
N VAL A 13 -10.27 -4.41 2.07
CA VAL A 13 -10.26 -4.97 3.43
C VAL A 13 -9.00 -4.48 4.18
N PRO A 14 -8.98 -4.43 5.53
CA PRO A 14 -7.76 -4.13 6.28
C PRO A 14 -6.63 -5.09 5.90
N GLY A 15 -5.44 -4.55 5.66
CA GLY A 15 -4.28 -5.28 5.17
C GLY A 15 -4.04 -5.14 3.66
N ASP A 16 -5.04 -4.75 2.88
CA ASP A 16 -4.84 -4.52 1.43
C ASP A 16 -3.80 -3.43 1.18
N GLU A 17 -2.99 -3.65 0.15
CA GLU A 17 -1.92 -2.73 -0.28
C GLU A 17 -2.02 -2.44 -1.77
N VAL A 18 -1.78 -1.18 -2.14
CA VAL A 18 -1.61 -0.75 -3.53
C VAL A 18 -0.44 0.22 -3.63
N VAL A 19 0.22 0.25 -4.78
CA VAL A 19 1.29 1.21 -5.10
C VAL A 19 0.78 2.11 -6.22
N VAL A 20 0.87 3.43 -6.04
CA VAL A 20 0.33 4.41 -7.00
C VAL A 20 1.33 5.56 -7.22
N PRO A 21 1.63 5.93 -8.48
CA PRO A 21 1.36 5.14 -9.70
C PRO A 21 2.08 3.78 -9.65
N THR A 22 1.75 2.88 -10.57
CA THR A 22 2.47 1.60 -10.63
C THR A 22 3.94 1.87 -10.97
N PRO A 23 4.89 1.05 -10.49
CA PRO A 23 6.30 1.28 -10.77
C PRO A 23 6.65 1.30 -12.27
N ASP A 24 5.88 0.57 -13.08
CA ASP A 24 6.08 0.47 -14.53
C ASP A 24 5.59 1.74 -15.28
N ASP A 25 4.69 2.51 -14.65
CA ASP A 25 4.12 3.74 -15.20
C ASP A 25 4.81 5.02 -14.69
N LEU A 26 5.84 4.90 -13.84
CA LEU A 26 6.55 6.05 -13.28
C LEU A 26 7.41 6.75 -14.34
N GLU A 27 7.14 8.04 -14.56
CA GLU A 27 8.02 8.92 -15.34
C GLU A 27 9.23 9.41 -14.52
N GLU A 28 10.27 9.92 -15.20
CA GLU A 28 11.40 10.58 -14.52
C GLU A 28 10.88 11.72 -13.64
N ASP A 29 11.34 11.75 -12.37
CA ASP A 29 10.94 12.67 -11.30
C ASP A 29 9.58 12.40 -10.61
N GLU A 30 8.85 11.35 -10.97
CA GLU A 30 7.65 10.96 -10.24
C GLU A 30 7.94 10.13 -8.97
N VAL A 31 7.08 10.26 -7.96
CA VAL A 31 7.20 9.53 -6.68
C VAL A 31 6.00 8.61 -6.50
N ALA A 32 6.25 7.30 -6.50
CA ALA A 32 5.25 6.33 -6.09
C ALA A 32 5.06 6.28 -4.58
N VAL A 33 3.83 5.96 -4.17
CA VAL A 33 3.47 5.74 -2.76
C VAL A 33 2.82 4.38 -2.57
N ARG A 34 3.17 3.71 -1.47
CA ARG A 34 2.48 2.52 -0.99
C ARG A 34 1.36 2.94 -0.04
N LEU A 35 0.15 2.50 -0.33
CA LEU A 35 -1.05 2.73 0.46
C LEU A 35 -1.48 1.40 1.10
N ARG A 36 -1.37 1.29 2.43
CA ARG A 36 -1.86 0.13 3.19
C ARG A 36 -3.16 0.47 3.91
N VAL A 37 -4.21 -0.29 3.68
CA VAL A 37 -5.49 -0.12 4.38
C VAL A 37 -5.33 -0.62 5.82
N MET A 38 -5.52 0.28 6.79
CA MET A 38 -5.38 -0.05 8.21
C MET A 38 -6.72 -0.37 8.86
N SER A 39 -7.78 0.33 8.46
CA SER A 39 -9.12 0.06 9.00
C SER A 39 -10.24 0.54 8.08
N ILE A 40 -11.40 -0.10 8.24
CA ILE A 40 -12.63 0.17 7.49
C ILE A 40 -13.76 0.46 8.48
N LEU A 41 -14.64 1.38 8.12
CA LEU A 41 -15.88 1.67 8.82
C LEU A 41 -17.05 1.50 7.84
N GLY A 42 -17.84 0.44 8.05
CA GLY A 42 -18.89 0.05 7.12
C GLY A 42 -18.30 -0.28 5.75
N ARG A 43 -18.66 0.50 4.71
CA ARG A 43 -18.15 0.37 3.34
C ARG A 43 -17.04 1.36 2.98
N ARG A 44 -16.56 2.16 3.95
CA ARG A 44 -15.59 3.23 3.72
C ARG A 44 -14.28 2.91 4.40
N ILE A 45 -13.17 3.04 3.66
CA ILE A 45 -11.83 3.02 4.25
C ILE A 45 -11.71 4.19 5.23
N LYS A 46 -11.43 3.89 6.50
CA LYS A 46 -11.34 4.87 7.59
C LYS A 46 -9.90 5.33 7.80
N LYS A 47 -8.94 4.40 7.78
CA LYS A 47 -7.52 4.71 7.99
C LYS A 47 -6.66 4.00 6.96
N VAL A 48 -5.70 4.74 6.42
CA VAL A 48 -4.67 4.26 5.48
C VAL A 48 -3.32 4.69 6.03
N ASN A 49 -2.34 3.79 5.98
CA ASN A 49 -0.94 4.13 6.16
C ASN A 49 -0.34 4.41 4.78
N VAL A 50 0.35 5.53 4.65
CA VAL A 50 0.95 6.00 3.40
C VAL A 50 2.45 6.06 3.60
N GLN A 51 3.19 5.41 2.71
CA GLN A 51 4.65 5.42 2.71
C GLN A 51 5.14 5.75 1.30
N ARG A 52 6.28 6.43 1.18
CA ARG A 52 6.95 6.50 -0.13
C ARG A 52 7.29 5.08 -0.54
N TYR A 53 7.00 4.75 -1.79
CA TYR A 53 7.39 3.46 -2.34
C TYR A 53 8.86 3.58 -2.73
N GLU A 54 9.71 2.98 -1.91
CA GLU A 54 11.08 2.68 -2.30
C GLU A 54 11.04 1.27 -2.90
N PRO A 55 11.42 1.08 -4.18
CA PRO A 55 11.62 -0.25 -4.72
C PRO A 55 12.81 -0.85 -3.98
N SER A 56 12.53 -1.51 -2.86
CA SER A 56 13.52 -2.27 -2.13
C SER A 56 14.02 -3.32 -3.13
N ALA A 57 15.30 -3.25 -3.48
CA ALA A 57 15.96 -4.35 -4.16
C ALA A 57 15.76 -5.60 -3.28
N GLU A 58 14.85 -6.48 -3.73
CA GLU A 58 14.59 -7.85 -3.27
C GLU A 58 14.52 -8.13 -1.75
N GLY A 59 13.38 -8.68 -1.32
CA GLY A 59 13.40 -9.85 -0.43
C GLY A 59 13.17 -9.66 1.08
N SER A 60 12.00 -10.15 1.50
CA SER A 60 11.72 -10.84 2.78
C SER A 60 11.50 -10.03 4.08
N PRO A 61 10.39 -10.33 4.80
CA PRO A 61 10.11 -9.79 6.13
C PRO A 61 10.87 -10.60 7.18
N GLU A 62 12.09 -10.20 7.50
CA GLU A 62 12.81 -10.76 8.66
C GLU A 62 13.20 -9.63 9.61
N ARG A 63 12.24 -9.23 10.45
CA ARG A 63 12.48 -8.62 11.77
C ARG A 63 11.19 -8.62 12.58
N ALA A 64 10.68 -9.82 12.82
CA ALA A 64 9.64 -10.08 13.82
C ALA A 64 9.98 -11.36 14.59
N ALA A 65 11.18 -11.47 15.14
CA ALA A 65 11.51 -12.39 16.23
C ALA A 65 12.95 -12.14 16.70
N GLU A 66 13.16 -11.18 17.59
CA GLU A 66 14.24 -11.31 18.58
C GLU A 66 13.75 -10.71 19.89
N ALA A 67 13.00 -11.55 20.62
CA ALA A 67 12.75 -11.42 22.03
C ALA A 67 12.84 -12.82 22.61
N VAL A 68 14.05 -13.24 22.98
CA VAL A 68 14.35 -14.18 24.07
C VAL A 68 15.65 -13.74 24.73
#